data_AF-A0A1G6SQZ8-F1
#
_entry.id   AF-A0A1G6SQZ8-F1
#
_cell.length_a   1.000
_cell.length_b   1.000
_cell.length_c   1.000
_cell.angle_alpha   90.00
_cell.angle_beta   90.00
_cell.angle_gamma   90.00
#
_symmetry.space_group_name_H-M   'P 1'
#
loop_
_entity.id
_entity.type
_entity.pdbx_description
1 polymer ?
#
loop_
_entity_poly.entity_id
_entity_poly.type
_entity_poly.pdbx_seq_one_letter_code
_entity_poly.pdbx_strand_id
1 'polypeptide(L)'
;MLHDITLGSLQTAVHTFNDTMQGWITSPVVVTLLLSIAFAGLAVEMFTPGFGAGGLLGIAAGGIFLYGHIAGGLATGTDILLLTAAIILLVLELFVPGGIMGILGMIGLLWALFRIAADTTDMMISVSIAFVVTTVAVIYVIRIVGFEKGMFKPMILQETLKSDTPPSLTALIGQYGAAKTPLRPTGTAVIEGREMDVITEGRYVAKGSKIVVIRTEGVKIIVSAVTNEEEKQ
;
A
#
# COMPACT_ATOMS: atom_id res chain seq x y z
N MET A 1 27.63 -66.71 22.69
CA MET A 1 27.64 -65.45 21.90
C MET A 1 26.24 -65.07 21.39
N LEU A 2 25.18 -65.29 22.17
CA LEU A 2 23.79 -64.93 21.79
C LEU A 2 23.05 -64.34 22.99
N HIS A 3 23.69 -63.44 23.74
CA HIS A 3 23.10 -62.88 24.97
C HIS A 3 23.22 -61.36 25.11
N ASP A 4 23.53 -60.65 24.02
CA ASP A 4 23.68 -59.18 24.01
C ASP A 4 22.87 -58.47 22.92
N ILE A 5 21.80 -59.11 22.41
CA ILE A 5 20.73 -58.37 21.71
C ILE A 5 19.86 -57.75 22.80
N THR A 6 20.44 -56.78 23.50
CA THR A 6 19.79 -56.01 24.54
C THR A 6 18.66 -55.19 23.93
N LEU A 7 17.58 -55.07 24.70
CA LEU A 7 16.26 -54.55 24.38
C LEU A 7 16.20 -53.12 23.81
N GLY A 8 17.33 -52.47 23.50
CA GLY A 8 17.39 -51.15 22.87
C GLY A 8 16.96 -51.14 21.40
N SER A 9 17.06 -52.27 20.68
CA SER A 9 16.64 -52.39 19.27
C SER A 9 15.15 -52.72 19.07
N LEU A 10 14.37 -52.82 20.17
CA LEU A 10 12.92 -52.99 20.12
C LEU A 10 12.15 -51.71 20.51
N GLN A 11 12.84 -50.64 20.91
CA GLN A 11 12.26 -49.29 20.98
C GLN A 11 12.24 -48.57 19.61
N THR A 12 12.95 -49.10 18.61
CA THR A 12 13.09 -48.53 17.25
C THR A 12 11.88 -48.68 16.32
N ALA A 13 10.70 -49.03 16.83
CA ALA A 13 9.50 -49.25 16.01
C ALA A 13 8.23 -48.57 16.54
N VAL A 14 8.36 -47.55 17.39
CA VAL A 14 7.29 -46.58 17.57
C VAL A 14 7.75 -45.31 16.89
N HIS A 15 7.47 -45.19 15.59
CA HIS A 15 7.44 -43.88 14.95
C HIS A 15 6.54 -43.03 15.84
N THR A 16 7.11 -42.07 16.56
CA THR A 16 6.31 -41.25 17.45
C THR A 16 5.40 -40.41 16.54
N PHE A 17 4.17 -40.14 16.98
CA PHE A 17 3.21 -39.31 16.23
C PHE A 17 3.86 -38.00 15.70
N ASN A 18 4.78 -37.46 16.50
CA ASN A 18 5.59 -36.29 16.17
C ASN A 18 6.46 -36.49 14.91
N ASP A 19 7.14 -37.63 14.77
CA ASP A 19 8.02 -37.93 13.61
C ASP A 19 7.20 -38.07 12.32
N THR A 20 6.01 -38.68 12.43
CA THR A 20 5.09 -38.84 11.28
C THR A 20 4.51 -37.49 10.85
N MET A 21 4.14 -36.64 11.81
CA MET A 21 3.66 -35.28 11.53
C MET A 21 4.73 -34.40 10.89
N GLN A 22 5.97 -34.49 11.37
CA GLN A 22 7.09 -33.73 10.81
C GLN A 22 7.34 -34.10 9.36
N GLY A 23 7.46 -35.40 9.06
CA GLY A 23 7.65 -35.89 7.69
C GLY A 23 6.52 -35.50 6.75
N TRP A 24 5.29 -35.39 7.26
CA TRP A 24 4.17 -34.90 6.47
C TRP A 24 4.27 -33.39 6.18
N ILE A 25 4.60 -32.57 7.19
CA ILE A 25 4.74 -31.10 7.03
C ILE A 25 5.89 -30.74 6.08
N THR A 26 6.99 -31.49 6.14
CA THR A 26 8.18 -31.25 5.29
C THR A 26 8.05 -31.88 3.89
N SER A 27 6.95 -32.57 3.60
CA SER A 27 6.73 -33.14 2.27
C SER A 27 6.60 -32.03 1.20
N PRO A 28 7.14 -32.21 -0.02
CA PRO A 28 7.18 -31.15 -1.04
C PRO A 28 5.82 -30.52 -1.35
N VAL A 29 4.78 -31.35 -1.37
CA VAL A 29 3.40 -30.91 -1.62
C VAL A 29 2.90 -30.02 -0.48
N VAL A 30 3.10 -30.42 0.77
CA VAL A 30 2.64 -29.64 1.93
C VAL A 30 3.45 -28.36 2.07
N VAL A 31 4.77 -28.40 1.83
CA VAL A 31 5.61 -27.20 1.77
C VAL A 31 5.13 -26.22 0.70
N THR A 32 4.82 -26.70 -0.50
CA THR A 32 4.27 -25.85 -1.58
C THR A 32 2.98 -25.17 -1.14
N LEU A 33 2.07 -25.90 -0.51
CA LEU A 33 0.79 -25.35 -0.02
C LEU A 33 1.02 -24.32 1.10
N LEU A 34 1.88 -24.63 2.07
CA LEU A 34 2.19 -23.75 3.19
C LEU A 34 2.83 -22.44 2.71
N LEU A 35 3.82 -22.51 1.81
CA LEU A 35 4.45 -21.32 1.23
C LEU A 35 3.46 -20.52 0.39
N SER A 36 2.60 -21.17 -0.38
CA SER A 36 1.56 -20.49 -1.16
C SER A 36 0.59 -19.73 -0.27
N ILE A 37 0.11 -20.34 0.81
CA ILE A 37 -0.80 -19.70 1.77
C ILE A 37 -0.07 -18.58 2.54
N ALA A 38 1.17 -18.82 2.96
CA ALA A 38 1.99 -17.84 3.65
C ALA A 38 2.19 -16.57 2.82
N PHE A 39 2.70 -16.73 1.59
CA PHE A 39 2.99 -15.60 0.72
C PHE A 39 1.72 -14.92 0.20
N ALA A 40 0.72 -15.69 -0.26
CA ALA A 40 -0.52 -15.11 -0.76
C ALA A 40 -1.31 -14.41 0.34
N GLY A 41 -1.42 -14.99 1.54
CA GLY A 41 -2.12 -14.40 2.66
C GLY A 41 -1.49 -13.08 3.12
N LEU A 42 -0.17 -13.05 3.28
CA LEU A 42 0.58 -11.84 3.61
C LEU A 42 0.48 -10.78 2.50
N ALA A 43 0.67 -11.17 1.23
CA ALA A 43 0.63 -10.23 0.12
C ALA A 43 -0.77 -9.65 -0.12
N VAL A 44 -1.81 -10.47 -0.10
CA VAL A 44 -3.21 -10.03 -0.29
C VAL A 44 -3.64 -9.05 0.80
N GLU A 45 -3.24 -9.30 2.05
CA GLU A 45 -3.52 -8.40 3.18
C GLU A 45 -2.94 -7.01 2.95
N MET A 46 -1.75 -6.90 2.34
CA MET A 46 -1.14 -5.60 2.03
C MET A 46 -1.94 -4.75 1.05
N PHE A 47 -2.70 -5.38 0.14
CA PHE A 47 -3.51 -4.67 -0.87
C PHE A 47 -4.99 -4.52 -0.46
N THR A 48 -5.43 -5.18 0.60
CA THR A 48 -6.84 -5.18 1.02
C THR A 48 -7.05 -4.27 2.22
N PRO A 49 -7.85 -3.19 2.11
CA PRO A 49 -8.24 -2.39 3.26
C PRO A 49 -9.30 -3.15 4.08
N GLY A 50 -8.90 -3.72 5.21
CA GLY A 50 -9.75 -4.57 6.06
C GLY A 50 -8.90 -5.40 7.04
N PHE A 51 -9.53 -6.08 8.00
CA PHE A 51 -8.81 -6.70 9.11
C PHE A 51 -8.26 -8.11 8.78
N GLY A 52 -6.94 -8.24 8.80
CA GLY A 52 -6.07 -9.23 9.47
C GLY A 52 -6.17 -10.70 9.09
N ALA A 53 -7.25 -11.16 8.46
CA ALA A 53 -7.50 -12.59 8.29
C ALA A 53 -6.52 -13.24 7.30
N GLY A 54 -6.19 -12.57 6.19
CA GLY A 54 -5.21 -13.06 5.23
C GLY A 54 -3.81 -13.08 5.83
N GLY A 55 -3.45 -11.99 6.51
CA GLY A 55 -2.17 -11.88 7.21
C GLY A 55 -2.00 -12.93 8.31
N LEU A 56 -3.01 -13.15 9.15
CA LEU A 56 -2.99 -14.16 10.22
C LEU A 56 -2.89 -15.58 9.66
N LEU A 57 -3.64 -15.90 8.61
CA LEU A 57 -3.52 -17.18 7.91
C LEU A 57 -2.12 -17.37 7.32
N GLY A 58 -1.55 -16.30 6.75
CA GLY A 58 -0.19 -16.33 6.22
C GLY A 58 0.87 -16.58 7.29
N ILE A 59 0.77 -15.89 8.43
CA ILE A 59 1.65 -16.08 9.59
C ILE A 59 1.49 -17.49 10.17
N ALA A 60 0.25 -17.98 10.30
CA ALA A 60 0.00 -19.33 10.79
C ALA A 60 0.62 -20.40 9.89
N ALA A 61 0.46 -20.27 8.57
CA ALA A 61 1.08 -21.18 7.61
C ALA A 61 2.61 -21.12 7.66
N GLY A 62 3.19 -19.92 7.75
CA GLY A 62 4.63 -19.73 7.94
C GLY A 62 5.14 -20.32 9.27
N GLY A 63 4.36 -20.20 10.34
CA GLY A 63 4.66 -20.80 11.64
C GLY A 63 4.63 -22.33 11.60
N ILE A 64 3.66 -22.93 10.91
CA ILE A 64 3.59 -24.38 10.70
C ILE A 64 4.77 -24.87 9.86
N PHE A 65 5.12 -24.13 8.80
CA PHE A 65 6.30 -24.41 7.99
C PHE A 65 7.57 -24.42 8.85
N LEU A 66 7.79 -23.37 9.65
CA LEU A 66 8.95 -23.28 10.53
C LEU A 66 8.97 -24.40 11.57
N TYR A 67 7.83 -24.68 12.21
CA TYR A 67 7.71 -25.74 13.18
C TYR A 67 8.11 -27.10 12.60
N GLY A 68 7.59 -27.48 11.43
CA GLY A 68 7.92 -28.75 10.78
C GLY A 68 9.40 -28.87 10.43
N HIS A 69 10.03 -27.79 9.96
CA HIS A 69 11.44 -27.80 9.58
C HIS A 69 12.38 -27.76 10.79
N ILE A 70 12.00 -27.09 11.88
CA ILE A 70 12.76 -27.13 13.14
C ILE A 70 12.67 -28.52 13.76
N ALA A 71 11.46 -29.07 13.86
CA ALA A 71 11.22 -30.37 14.47
C ALA A 71 11.86 -31.50 13.65
N GLY A 72 11.87 -31.39 12.32
CA GLY A 72 12.58 -32.31 11.42
C GLY A 72 14.10 -32.10 11.35
N GLY A 73 14.67 -31.15 12.11
CA GLY A 73 16.11 -30.88 12.14
C GLY A 73 16.68 -30.23 10.88
N LEU A 74 15.84 -29.70 10.00
CA LEU A 74 16.21 -29.04 8.74
C LEU A 74 16.56 -27.56 8.93
N ALA A 75 15.91 -26.90 9.90
CA ALA A 75 16.14 -25.50 10.23
C ALA A 75 16.93 -25.37 11.53
N THR A 76 17.99 -24.58 11.49
CA THR A 76 18.79 -24.22 12.67
C THR A 76 18.42 -22.83 13.19
N GLY A 77 18.86 -22.49 14.41
CA GLY A 77 18.62 -21.16 14.99
C GLY A 77 19.14 -19.99 14.14
N THR A 78 20.24 -20.19 13.39
CA THR A 78 20.76 -19.19 12.47
C THR A 78 19.85 -18.97 11.26
N ASP A 79 19.21 -20.04 10.77
CA ASP A 79 18.31 -19.94 9.62
C ASP A 79 17.00 -19.23 10.01
N ILE A 80 16.50 -19.47 11.23
CA ILE A 80 15.34 -18.75 11.80
C ILE A 80 15.66 -17.27 11.98
N LEU A 81 16.84 -16.95 12.52
CA LEU A 81 17.27 -15.57 12.72
C LEU A 81 17.36 -14.82 11.39
N LEU A 82 17.95 -15.45 10.38
CA LEU A 82 18.06 -14.92 9.03
C LEU A 82 16.68 -14.70 8.40
N LEU A 83 15.78 -15.69 8.48
CA LEU A 83 14.42 -15.58 7.95
C LEU A 83 13.64 -14.45 8.63
N THR A 84 13.75 -14.34 9.96
CA THR A 84 13.09 -13.29 10.74
C THR A 84 13.64 -11.91 10.37
N ALA A 85 14.96 -11.77 10.25
CA ALA A 85 15.61 -10.53 9.82
C ALA A 85 15.18 -10.13 8.39
N ALA A 86 15.06 -11.09 7.48
CA ALA A 86 14.58 -10.87 6.12
C ALA A 86 13.12 -10.34 6.10
N ILE A 87 12.23 -10.95 6.89
CA ILE A 87 10.84 -10.48 7.04
C ILE A 87 10.81 -9.07 7.64
N ILE A 88 11.62 -8.79 8.65
CA ILE A 88 11.72 -7.45 9.24
C ILE A 88 12.16 -6.43 8.18
N LEU A 89 13.17 -6.73 7.37
CA LEU A 89 13.60 -5.83 6.29
C LEU A 89 12.50 -5.59 5.25
N LEU A 90 11.72 -6.61 4.89
CA LEU A 90 10.56 -6.46 4.01
C LEU A 90 9.47 -5.57 4.62
N VAL A 91 9.23 -5.67 5.93
CA VAL A 91 8.26 -4.81 6.64
C VAL A 91 8.78 -3.38 6.77
N LEU A 92 10.08 -3.19 7.03
CA LEU A 92 10.69 -1.87 7.15
C LEU A 92 10.64 -1.05 5.86
N GLU A 93 10.69 -1.71 4.69
CA GLU A 93 10.48 -1.07 3.39
C GLU A 93 9.14 -0.34 3.29
N LEU A 94 8.11 -0.77 4.04
CA LEU A 94 6.81 -0.09 4.05
C LEU A 94 6.84 1.28 4.74
N PHE A 95 7.83 1.51 5.61
CA PHE A 95 8.01 2.77 6.32
C PHE A 95 9.04 3.68 5.66
N VAL A 96 10.03 3.12 4.95
CA VAL A 96 11.10 3.85 4.30
C VAL A 96 11.06 3.58 2.80
N PRO A 97 10.42 4.45 2.00
CA PRO A 97 10.35 4.26 0.56
C PRO A 97 11.75 4.37 -0.06
N GLY A 98 12.23 3.31 -0.70
CA GLY A 98 13.54 3.31 -1.37
C GLY A 98 13.91 2.05 -2.14
N GLY A 99 13.19 0.95 -1.95
CA GLY A 99 13.36 -0.35 -2.60
C GLY A 99 14.55 -1.17 -2.08
N ILE A 100 15.52 -0.54 -1.43
CA ILE A 100 16.77 -1.19 -1.02
C ILE A 100 16.51 -2.22 0.10
N MET A 101 15.72 -1.87 1.12
CA MET A 101 15.43 -2.79 2.22
C MET A 101 14.56 -3.95 1.72
N GLY A 102 13.61 -3.66 0.83
CA GLY A 102 12.78 -4.66 0.17
C GLY A 102 13.60 -5.67 -0.63
N ILE A 103 14.57 -5.22 -1.43
CA ILE A 103 15.45 -6.10 -2.20
C ILE A 103 16.32 -6.95 -1.28
N LEU A 104 16.96 -6.35 -0.27
CA LEU A 104 17.78 -7.09 0.69
C LEU A 104 16.96 -8.10 1.49
N GLY A 105 15.76 -7.71 1.91
CA GLY A 105 14.80 -8.59 2.57
C GLY A 105 14.38 -9.75 1.69
N MET A 106 14.10 -9.51 0.39
CA MET A 106 13.76 -10.57 -0.57
C MET A 106 14.92 -11.55 -0.78
N ILE A 107 16.15 -11.05 -0.97
CA ILE A 107 17.34 -11.89 -1.11
C ILE A 107 17.55 -12.73 0.16
N GLY A 108 17.44 -12.11 1.33
CA GLY A 108 17.55 -12.79 2.62
C GLY A 108 16.47 -13.86 2.83
N LEU A 109 15.23 -13.59 2.40
CA LEU A 109 14.11 -14.51 2.47
C LEU A 109 14.39 -15.76 1.63
N LEU A 110 14.76 -15.58 0.37
CA LEU A 110 15.09 -16.68 -0.55
C LEU A 110 16.29 -17.47 -0.04
N TRP A 111 17.35 -16.78 0.43
CA TRP A 111 18.53 -17.43 0.99
C TRP A 111 18.19 -18.29 2.21
N ALA A 112 17.32 -17.80 3.11
CA ALA A 112 16.86 -18.54 4.28
C ALA A 112 16.05 -19.78 3.90
N LEU A 113 15.16 -19.67 2.92
CA LEU A 113 14.34 -20.81 2.46
C LEU A 113 15.20 -21.90 1.84
N PHE A 114 16.21 -21.55 1.03
CA PHE A 114 17.13 -22.53 0.46
C PHE A 114 18.04 -23.18 1.50
N ARG A 115 18.35 -22.48 2.59
CA ARG A 115 19.10 -23.03 3.73
C ARG A 115 18.29 -24.05 4.53
N ILE A 116 16.97 -23.82 4.65
CA ILE A 116 16.03 -24.68 5.38
C ILE A 116 15.57 -25.88 4.54
N ALA A 117 15.81 -25.85 3.22
CA ALA A 117 15.35 -26.88 2.30
C ALA A 117 15.94 -28.26 2.61
N ALA A 118 15.07 -29.28 2.68
CA ALA A 118 15.51 -30.67 2.66
C ALA A 118 16.10 -31.07 1.30
N ASP A 119 15.43 -30.64 0.23
CA ASP A 119 15.90 -30.75 -1.15
C ASP A 119 15.77 -29.38 -1.84
N THR A 120 16.87 -28.92 -2.44
CA THR A 120 16.94 -27.60 -3.08
C THR A 120 16.03 -27.48 -4.29
N THR A 121 15.86 -28.57 -5.06
CA THR A 121 15.02 -28.59 -6.26
C THR A 121 13.55 -28.49 -5.88
N ASP A 122 13.11 -29.28 -4.90
CA ASP A 122 11.75 -29.24 -4.39
C ASP A 122 11.41 -27.88 -3.78
N MET A 123 12.33 -27.28 -3.03
CA MET A 123 12.15 -25.93 -2.50
C MET A 123 12.03 -24.90 -3.62
N MET A 124 12.88 -24.97 -4.65
CA MET A 124 12.82 -24.06 -5.79
C MET A 124 11.48 -24.16 -6.54
N ILE A 125 10.98 -25.38 -6.75
CA ILE A 125 9.66 -25.61 -7.35
C ILE A 125 8.56 -25.04 -6.45
N SER A 126 8.62 -25.33 -5.15
CA SER A 126 7.63 -24.87 -4.16
C SER A 126 7.54 -23.34 -4.12
N VAL A 127 8.69 -22.65 -4.06
CA VAL A 127 8.77 -21.18 -4.08
C VAL A 127 8.25 -20.61 -5.40
N SER A 128 8.57 -21.25 -6.53
CA SER A 128 8.09 -20.79 -7.85
C SER A 128 6.57 -20.89 -7.96
N ILE A 129 5.99 -22.02 -7.52
CA ILE A 129 4.53 -22.20 -7.49
C ILE A 129 3.90 -21.18 -6.54
N ALA A 130 4.44 -21.02 -5.33
CA ALA A 130 3.95 -20.05 -4.36
C ALA A 130 3.98 -18.62 -4.90
N PHE A 131 5.02 -18.24 -5.65
CA PHE A 131 5.13 -16.94 -6.31
C PHE A 131 4.04 -16.75 -7.38
N VAL A 132 3.80 -17.75 -8.23
CA VAL A 132 2.74 -17.71 -9.25
C VAL A 132 1.36 -17.59 -8.58
N VAL A 133 1.09 -18.43 -7.57
CA VAL A 133 -0.18 -18.40 -6.81
C VAL A 133 -0.39 -17.05 -6.14
N THR A 134 0.63 -16.52 -5.48
CA THR A 134 0.60 -15.20 -4.84
C THR A 134 0.30 -14.10 -5.84
N THR A 135 0.98 -14.13 -6.99
CA THR A 135 0.77 -13.15 -8.08
C THR A 135 -0.67 -13.20 -8.59
N VAL A 136 -1.21 -14.40 -8.85
CA VAL A 136 -2.60 -14.58 -9.30
C VAL A 136 -3.59 -14.10 -8.24
N ALA A 137 -3.37 -14.44 -6.97
CA ALA A 137 -4.22 -14.02 -5.86
C ALA A 137 -4.25 -12.49 -5.70
N VAL A 138 -3.08 -11.84 -5.75
CA VAL A 138 -2.96 -10.37 -5.69
C VAL A 138 -3.66 -9.72 -6.88
N ILE A 139 -3.45 -10.20 -8.11
CA ILE A 139 -4.13 -9.67 -9.31
C ILE A 139 -5.65 -9.80 -9.17
N TYR A 140 -6.14 -10.97 -8.72
CA TYR A 140 -7.57 -11.22 -8.51
C TYR A 140 -8.18 -10.24 -7.50
N VAL A 141 -7.52 -10.04 -6.36
CA VAL A 141 -7.97 -9.12 -5.30
C VAL A 141 -7.98 -7.68 -5.80
N ILE A 142 -6.92 -7.24 -6.46
CA ILE A 142 -6.84 -5.88 -7.02
C ILE A 142 -7.96 -5.63 -8.04
N ARG A 143 -8.31 -6.63 -8.85
CA ARG A 143 -9.41 -6.53 -9.83
C ARG A 143 -10.79 -6.38 -9.17
N ILE A 144 -10.99 -6.95 -7.98
CA ILE A 144 -12.27 -6.88 -7.26
C ILE A 144 -12.36 -5.62 -6.40
N VAL A 145 -11.31 -5.32 -5.64
CA VAL A 145 -11.30 -4.20 -4.68
C VAL A 145 -11.12 -2.85 -5.39
N GLY A 146 -10.49 -2.85 -6.57
CA GLY A 146 -10.19 -1.67 -7.36
C GLY A 146 -8.97 -0.91 -6.82
N PHE A 147 -8.11 -0.44 -7.71
CA PHE A 147 -6.89 0.31 -7.37
C PHE A 147 -7.14 1.60 -6.57
N GLU A 148 -8.35 2.18 -6.66
CA GLU A 148 -8.67 3.47 -6.05
C GLU A 148 -8.87 3.44 -4.53
N LYS A 149 -9.04 2.24 -3.94
CA LYS A 149 -9.24 2.04 -2.49
C LYS A 149 -8.00 1.50 -1.77
N GLY A 150 -6.96 1.11 -2.52
CA GLY A 150 -5.72 0.57 -1.97
C GLY A 150 -4.83 1.65 -1.35
N MET A 151 -3.94 1.22 -0.46
CA MET A 151 -2.97 1.97 0.34
C MET A 151 -2.04 2.95 -0.43
N PHE A 152 -2.18 3.04 -1.75
CA PHE A 152 -1.47 3.95 -2.66
C PHE A 152 -2.28 5.19 -3.03
N LYS A 153 -3.10 5.73 -2.11
CA LYS A 153 -3.33 7.17 -2.19
C LYS A 153 -1.97 7.78 -1.88
N PRO A 154 -1.30 8.46 -2.84
CA PRO A 154 -0.17 9.29 -2.45
C PRO A 154 -0.67 10.14 -1.29
N MET A 155 0.08 10.11 -0.19
CA MET A 155 -0.04 11.13 0.84
C MET A 155 0.49 12.43 0.22
N ILE A 156 -0.20 12.90 -0.81
CA ILE A 156 -0.32 14.30 -1.05
C ILE A 156 -0.98 14.74 0.25
N LEU A 157 -0.16 15.33 1.09
CA LEU A 157 -0.64 16.37 1.96
C LEU A 157 -1.37 17.32 1.00
N GLN A 158 -2.66 17.07 0.79
CA GLN A 158 -3.61 18.14 0.66
C GLN A 158 -3.41 18.86 1.98
N GLU A 159 -2.42 19.76 2.01
CA GLU A 159 -2.52 20.92 2.86
C GLU A 159 -3.96 21.34 2.66
N THR A 160 -4.70 21.21 3.75
CA THR A 160 -6.02 21.71 3.95
C THR A 160 -5.98 23.19 3.58
N LEU A 161 -6.02 23.48 2.28
CA LEU A 161 -6.57 24.70 1.74
C LEU A 161 -8.01 24.63 2.23
N LYS A 162 -8.18 25.31 3.36
CA LYS A 162 -9.41 25.52 4.10
C LYS A 162 -10.61 25.27 3.20
N SER A 163 -11.35 24.22 3.56
CA SER A 163 -12.70 23.99 3.10
C SER A 163 -13.59 25.17 3.54
N ASP A 164 -13.47 26.29 2.84
CA ASP A 164 -14.61 27.10 2.50
C ASP A 164 -14.99 26.68 1.09
N THR A 165 -15.93 25.75 1.01
CA THR A 165 -16.63 25.40 -0.24
C THR A 165 -16.93 26.70 -0.98
N PRO A 166 -16.28 27.00 -2.13
CA PRO A 166 -16.72 28.13 -2.91
C PRO A 166 -18.15 27.80 -3.33
N PRO A 167 -19.15 28.68 -3.09
CA PRO A 167 -20.41 28.54 -3.79
C PRO A 167 -20.06 28.41 -5.27
N SER A 168 -20.72 27.48 -5.97
CA SER A 168 -20.51 27.23 -7.39
C SER A 168 -20.14 28.55 -8.06
N LEU A 169 -18.93 28.67 -8.63
CA LEU A 169 -18.44 29.97 -9.13
C LEU A 169 -19.40 30.57 -10.17
N THR A 170 -20.26 29.74 -10.76
CA THR A 170 -21.44 30.11 -11.56
C THR A 170 -22.41 31.07 -10.84
N ALA A 171 -22.61 30.93 -9.53
CA ALA A 171 -23.48 31.77 -8.72
C ALA A 171 -22.91 33.18 -8.47
N LEU A 172 -21.61 33.38 -8.70
CA LEU A 172 -20.98 34.70 -8.61
C LEU A 172 -21.19 35.52 -9.88
N ILE A 173 -21.64 34.91 -10.99
CA ILE A 173 -21.90 35.62 -12.25
C ILE A 173 -23.01 36.65 -12.02
N GLY A 174 -22.74 37.91 -12.38
CA GLY A 174 -23.63 39.04 -12.15
C GLY A 174 -23.47 39.71 -10.78
N GLN A 175 -22.67 39.16 -9.87
CA GLN A 175 -22.42 39.80 -8.57
C GLN A 175 -21.47 40.99 -8.69
N TYR A 176 -21.71 42.00 -7.84
CA TYR A 176 -20.90 43.20 -7.74
C TYR A 176 -19.85 43.08 -6.63
N GLY A 177 -18.72 43.75 -6.84
CA GLY A 177 -17.63 43.81 -5.88
C GLY A 177 -16.79 45.07 -6.02
N ALA A 178 -15.67 45.12 -5.31
CA ALA A 178 -14.70 46.20 -5.38
C ALA A 178 -13.26 45.67 -5.54
N ALA A 179 -12.48 46.30 -6.41
CA ALA A 179 -11.07 45.94 -6.60
C ALA A 179 -10.25 46.28 -5.33
N LYS A 180 -9.62 45.29 -4.70
CA LYS A 180 -8.74 45.49 -3.54
C LYS A 180 -7.32 45.90 -3.97
N THR A 181 -6.85 45.35 -5.09
CA THR A 181 -5.59 45.72 -5.75
C THR A 181 -5.89 46.28 -7.15
N PRO A 182 -5.00 47.08 -7.74
CA PRO A 182 -5.12 47.46 -9.14
C PRO A 182 -5.11 46.20 -10.03
N LEU A 183 -6.08 46.04 -10.91
CA LEU A 183 -6.21 44.85 -11.77
C LEU A 183 -5.58 45.11 -13.14
N ARG A 184 -4.48 44.41 -13.47
CA ARG A 184 -3.73 44.55 -14.74
C ARG A 184 -3.00 43.24 -15.17
N PRO A 185 -3.66 42.31 -15.87
CA PRO A 185 -5.10 42.04 -15.85
C PRO A 185 -5.51 41.26 -14.59
N THR A 186 -4.56 40.69 -13.85
CA THR A 186 -4.83 39.97 -12.61
C THR A 186 -4.80 40.91 -11.40
N GLY A 187 -5.49 40.52 -10.34
CA GLY A 187 -5.42 41.13 -9.03
C GLY A 187 -6.48 40.52 -8.11
N THR A 188 -6.76 41.20 -7.01
CA THR A 188 -7.64 40.70 -5.95
C THR A 188 -8.82 41.67 -5.81
N ALA A 189 -10.02 41.13 -5.69
CA ALA A 189 -11.23 41.88 -5.43
C ALA A 189 -12.03 41.30 -4.27
N VAL A 190 -12.87 42.13 -3.67
CA VAL A 190 -13.83 41.74 -2.64
C VAL A 190 -15.19 41.59 -3.29
N ILE A 191 -15.74 40.37 -3.30
CA ILE A 191 -17.06 40.02 -3.83
C ILE A 191 -17.82 39.29 -2.72
N GLU A 192 -19.03 39.75 -2.37
CA GLU A 192 -19.80 39.24 -1.22
C GLU A 192 -19.01 39.19 0.10
N GLY A 193 -18.13 40.18 0.32
CA GLY A 193 -17.30 40.24 1.53
C GLY A 193 -16.12 39.26 1.57
N ARG A 194 -15.89 38.49 0.50
CA ARG A 194 -14.76 37.55 0.37
C ARG A 194 -13.71 38.07 -0.60
N GLU A 195 -12.45 37.88 -0.26
CA GLU A 195 -11.32 38.20 -1.13
C GLU A 195 -11.10 37.06 -2.13
N MET A 196 -11.09 37.41 -3.41
CA MET A 196 -10.97 36.45 -4.50
C MET A 196 -10.02 36.98 -5.56
N ASP A 197 -9.27 36.08 -6.19
CA ASP A 197 -8.43 36.41 -7.34
C ASP A 197 -9.29 36.53 -8.59
N VAL A 198 -9.13 37.67 -9.28
CA VAL A 198 -9.94 38.04 -10.43
C VAL A 198 -9.06 38.47 -11.58
N ILE A 199 -9.60 38.35 -12.79
CA ILE A 199 -8.92 38.70 -14.03
C ILE A 199 -9.83 39.67 -14.80
N THR A 200 -9.27 40.79 -15.26
CA THR A 200 -9.99 41.71 -16.15
C THR A 200 -9.86 41.28 -17.60
N GLU A 201 -10.81 41.68 -18.45
CA GLU A 201 -10.74 41.51 -19.91
C GLU A 201 -9.73 42.49 -20.56
N GLY A 202 -8.55 42.62 -19.97
CA GLY A 202 -7.46 43.45 -20.50
C GLY A 202 -7.55 44.94 -20.19
N ARG A 203 -8.67 45.44 -19.65
CA ARG A 203 -8.78 46.83 -19.19
C ARG A 203 -8.19 47.00 -17.79
N TYR A 204 -7.47 48.10 -17.60
CA TYR A 204 -7.02 48.50 -16.27
C TYR A 204 -8.21 48.86 -15.38
N VAL A 205 -8.24 48.29 -14.17
CA VAL A 205 -9.18 48.69 -13.12
C VAL A 205 -8.38 49.20 -11.92
N ALA A 206 -8.66 50.42 -11.48
CA ALA A 206 -7.98 51.01 -10.34
C ALA A 206 -8.44 50.35 -9.03
N LYS A 207 -7.57 50.39 -8.01
CA LYS A 207 -7.93 49.97 -6.66
C LYS A 207 -9.14 50.78 -6.16
N GLY A 208 -10.12 50.11 -5.58
CA GLY A 208 -11.35 50.67 -5.06
C GLY A 208 -12.48 50.81 -6.08
N SER A 209 -12.23 50.58 -7.37
CA SER A 209 -13.28 50.65 -8.40
C SER A 209 -14.31 49.54 -8.22
N LYS A 210 -15.59 49.87 -8.48
CA LYS A 210 -16.68 48.89 -8.53
C LYS A 210 -16.52 48.00 -9.77
N ILE A 211 -16.70 46.70 -9.56
CA ILE A 211 -16.59 45.68 -10.60
C ILE A 211 -17.81 44.77 -10.58
N VAL A 212 -18.07 44.11 -11.71
CA VAL A 212 -19.08 43.05 -11.84
C VAL A 212 -18.44 41.80 -12.44
N VAL A 213 -18.86 40.63 -11.97
CA VAL A 213 -18.42 39.33 -12.53
C VAL A 213 -19.19 39.07 -13.82
N ILE A 214 -18.48 38.99 -14.94
CA ILE A 214 -19.08 38.74 -16.26
C ILE A 214 -19.27 37.24 -16.50
N ARG A 215 -18.25 36.45 -16.16
CA ARG A 215 -18.24 34.99 -16.35
C ARG A 215 -17.20 34.32 -15.46
N THR A 216 -17.31 33.01 -15.35
CA THR A 216 -16.32 32.16 -14.66
C THR A 216 -15.83 31.06 -15.60
N GLU A 217 -14.52 30.83 -15.62
CA GLU A 217 -13.84 29.84 -16.46
C GLU A 217 -13.02 28.91 -15.54
N GLY A 218 -13.62 27.80 -15.11
CA GLY A 218 -13.02 26.90 -14.12
C GLY A 218 -12.79 27.61 -12.80
N VAL A 219 -11.52 27.84 -12.44
CA VAL A 219 -11.09 28.59 -11.23
C VAL A 219 -10.89 30.08 -11.48
N LYS A 220 -11.01 30.57 -12.72
CA LYS A 220 -10.81 31.97 -13.08
C LYS A 220 -12.12 32.76 -13.00
N ILE A 221 -12.09 33.89 -12.30
CA ILE A 221 -13.23 34.81 -12.20
C ILE A 221 -12.95 36.03 -13.07
N ILE A 222 -13.76 36.26 -14.10
CA ILE A 222 -13.55 37.33 -15.06
C ILE A 222 -14.47 38.50 -14.72
N VAL A 223 -13.88 39.67 -14.52
CA VAL A 223 -14.54 40.88 -14.02
C VAL A 223 -14.34 42.08 -14.94
N SER A 224 -15.27 43.03 -14.91
CA SER A 224 -15.14 44.31 -15.60
C SER A 224 -15.58 45.47 -14.72
N ALA A 225 -15.02 46.64 -14.96
CA ALA A 225 -15.40 47.86 -14.26
C ALA A 225 -16.85 48.23 -14.59
N VAL A 226 -17.61 48.59 -13.57
CA VAL A 226 -18.95 49.16 -13.73
C VAL A 226 -18.77 50.64 -14.05
N THR A 227 -18.92 51.01 -15.32
CA THR A 227 -19.07 52.40 -15.73
C THR A 227 -20.51 52.81 -15.48
N ASN A 228 -20.75 53.73 -14.55
CA ASN A 228 -22.04 54.41 -14.46
C ASN A 228 -22.18 55.32 -15.68
N GLU A 229 -22.79 54.83 -16.75
CA GLU A 229 -23.35 55.69 -17.78
C GLU A 229 -24.73 56.17 -17.32
N GLU A 230 -24.75 57.09 -16.35
CA GLU A 230 -25.88 58.01 -16.13
C GLU A 230 -25.32 59.36 -15.66
N GLU A 231 -24.85 60.15 -16.62
CA GLU A 231 -24.82 61.61 -16.52
C GLU A 231 -25.02 62.19 -17.94
N LYS A 232 -26.30 62.24 -18.37
CA LYS A 232 -26.91 63.24 -19.27
C LYS A 232 -28.20 62.72 -19.91
N GLN A 233 -29.35 63.00 -19.30
CA GLN A 233 -30.29 64.06 -19.68
C GLN A 233 -31.58 63.95 -18.85
#